data_AF-A0A660N0H4-F1
#
_entry.id   AF-A0A660N0H4-F1
#
_cell.length_a   1.000
_cell.length_b   1.000
_cell.length_c   1.000
_cell.angle_alpha   90.00
_cell.angle_beta   90.00
_cell.angle_gamma   90.00
#
_symmetry.space_group_name_H-M   'P 1'
#
loop_
_entity.id
_entity.type
_entity.pdbx_description
1 polymer ?
#
loop_
_entity_poly.entity_id
_entity_poly.type
_entity_poly.pdbx_seq_one_letter_code
_entity_poly.pdbx_strand_id
1 'polypeptide(L)'
;MIAKIFKSQKSAPQPKKSAKKSTSSRAPQPKKTTAKPLNPKAKSKAADAPRKQPKTVLSVQHGGSSAERDRNLTSDTLWLFGLVATCYSAIALLTFTMRDPSWSRSVPHLGMVKNLAGLLGAYLADIAYYLFGFSAWWCIIAAGVALYRTFRPLVDAGMPPYKKINAGIGLGLMMIASPVLEAFAFNAHLDKSLPFGAGGLVGSLTAAGMNHMLGRVGGTFVLIVLVLLSLSFIVQISWLDFMEKLGVQLERFFRAVF
;
A
#
# COMPACT_ATOMS: atom_id res chain seq x y z
N MET A 1 19.65 -27.34 54.34
CA MET A 1 20.01 -28.77 54.38
C MET A 1 19.76 -29.39 53.00
N ILE A 2 20.69 -30.23 52.53
CA ILE A 2 20.45 -31.50 51.79
C ILE A 2 19.37 -31.43 50.66
N ALA A 3 19.68 -31.18 49.39
CA ALA A 3 20.37 -32.05 48.41
C ALA A 3 19.57 -33.29 47.92
N LYS A 4 19.33 -33.40 46.59
CA LYS A 4 19.70 -34.56 45.73
C LYS A 4 19.28 -34.43 44.24
N ILE A 5 20.26 -34.64 43.35
CA ILE A 5 20.25 -35.50 42.13
C ILE A 5 19.30 -35.10 40.96
N PHE A 6 19.70 -34.76 39.73
CA PHE A 6 20.92 -34.92 38.90
C PHE A 6 21.03 -36.22 38.06
N LYS A 7 20.41 -36.22 36.86
CA LYS A 7 20.73 -36.98 35.62
C LYS A 7 19.78 -36.45 34.50
N SER A 8 20.07 -36.49 33.20
CA SER A 8 21.15 -37.15 32.47
C SER A 8 21.51 -36.42 31.16
N GLN A 9 22.82 -36.36 30.88
CA GLN A 9 23.48 -36.59 29.58
C GLN A 9 23.34 -35.57 28.41
N LYS A 10 24.50 -35.03 28.04
CA LYS A 10 24.82 -34.22 26.85
C LYS A 10 26.01 -34.89 26.16
N SER A 11 25.87 -35.34 24.91
CA SER A 11 26.92 -36.10 24.22
C SER A 11 27.02 -35.74 22.72
N ALA A 12 28.20 -35.27 22.33
CA ALA A 12 28.75 -35.31 20.97
C ALA A 12 30.00 -36.23 21.01
N PRO A 13 30.58 -36.77 19.91
CA PRO A 13 31.25 -35.98 18.85
C PRO A 13 31.21 -36.59 17.41
N GLN A 14 32.02 -36.03 16.50
CA GLN A 14 32.28 -36.41 15.08
C GLN A 14 33.18 -37.70 14.96
N PRO A 15 33.91 -38.05 13.84
CA PRO A 15 33.94 -37.62 12.40
C PRO A 15 34.12 -38.77 11.36
N LYS A 16 34.28 -38.48 10.03
CA LYS A 16 35.35 -39.01 9.11
C LYS A 16 35.25 -38.57 7.62
N LYS A 17 36.26 -38.97 6.80
CA LYS A 17 36.75 -38.38 5.52
C LYS A 17 36.49 -39.23 4.24
N SER A 18 36.87 -38.66 3.07
CA SER A 18 37.27 -39.28 1.77
C SER A 18 36.19 -39.48 0.68
N ALA A 19 36.47 -39.51 -0.65
CA ALA A 19 37.57 -38.99 -1.51
C ALA A 19 37.27 -39.21 -3.04
N LYS A 20 38.05 -38.58 -3.94
CA LYS A 20 38.37 -38.92 -5.37
C LYS A 20 37.40 -38.65 -6.57
N LYS A 21 37.88 -37.73 -7.45
CA LYS A 21 38.19 -37.83 -8.91
C LYS A 21 37.21 -38.36 -9.98
N SER A 22 37.07 -37.54 -11.05
CA SER A 22 37.18 -37.79 -12.53
C SER A 22 36.04 -37.08 -13.31
N THR A 23 36.23 -36.14 -14.26
CA THR A 23 36.99 -36.05 -15.54
C THR A 23 36.42 -36.87 -16.71
N SER A 24 35.51 -36.26 -17.49
CA SER A 24 35.30 -36.39 -18.95
C SER A 24 34.06 -35.56 -19.35
N SER A 25 33.85 -34.99 -20.54
CA SER A 25 34.61 -34.27 -21.57
C SER A 25 33.59 -33.96 -22.69
N ARG A 26 33.81 -32.88 -23.46
CA ARG A 26 33.38 -32.71 -24.87
C ARG A 26 31.88 -32.56 -25.22
N ALA A 27 31.50 -31.34 -25.60
CA ALA A 27 30.51 -31.03 -26.64
C ALA A 27 31.26 -30.45 -27.88
N PRO A 28 30.63 -29.89 -28.94
CA PRO A 28 29.30 -30.07 -29.54
C PRO A 28 29.37 -30.38 -31.07
N GLN A 29 28.23 -30.55 -31.79
CA GLN A 29 27.93 -29.88 -33.10
C GLN A 29 26.62 -30.37 -33.81
N PRO A 30 25.93 -29.50 -34.60
CA PRO A 30 24.75 -29.85 -35.43
C PRO A 30 24.94 -29.64 -36.96
N LYS A 31 24.03 -30.19 -37.81
CA LYS A 31 23.81 -29.94 -39.27
C LYS A 31 22.43 -30.55 -39.65
N LYS A 32 21.44 -29.94 -40.35
CA LYS A 32 21.35 -29.34 -41.71
C LYS A 32 21.78 -30.33 -42.83
N THR A 33 21.10 -30.58 -43.96
CA THR A 33 20.02 -29.85 -44.69
C THR A 33 19.40 -30.69 -45.86
N THR A 34 18.18 -30.37 -46.31
CA THR A 34 17.56 -30.52 -47.68
C THR A 34 17.68 -31.82 -48.54
N ALA A 35 16.55 -32.29 -49.11
CA ALA A 35 16.15 -32.06 -50.53
C ALA A 35 15.08 -33.08 -51.05
N LYS A 36 14.26 -32.67 -52.01
CA LYS A 36 13.21 -33.45 -52.72
C LYS A 36 13.63 -33.67 -54.19
N PRO A 37 13.19 -34.75 -54.86
CA PRO A 37 12.22 -34.62 -55.98
C PRO A 37 11.17 -35.78 -55.94
N LEU A 38 10.18 -35.99 -56.83
CA LEU A 38 9.67 -35.23 -57.99
C LEU A 38 8.11 -35.25 -57.99
N ASN A 39 7.46 -35.63 -59.10
CA ASN A 39 6.04 -35.96 -59.36
C ASN A 39 5.98 -36.76 -60.69
N PRO A 40 4.96 -37.61 -60.96
CA PRO A 40 4.06 -37.24 -62.06
C PRO A 40 2.56 -37.63 -61.93
N LYS A 41 1.71 -36.70 -62.40
CA LYS A 41 0.35 -36.80 -63.00
C LYS A 41 -0.49 -38.10 -62.88
N ALA A 42 -1.75 -37.93 -62.44
CA ALA A 42 -2.95 -38.44 -63.15
C ALA A 42 -4.23 -37.63 -62.76
N LYS A 43 -5.19 -37.48 -63.68
CA LYS A 43 -6.54 -36.93 -63.45
C LYS A 43 -7.58 -38.02 -63.72
N SER A 44 -8.67 -38.14 -62.93
CA SER A 44 -10.03 -38.40 -63.45
C SER A 44 -11.15 -38.40 -62.39
N LYS A 45 -12.20 -37.61 -62.66
CA LYS A 45 -13.65 -37.74 -62.35
C LYS A 45 -14.22 -38.33 -61.03
N ALA A 46 -15.14 -37.52 -60.49
CA ALA A 46 -16.53 -37.83 -60.09
C ALA A 46 -16.84 -38.75 -58.88
N ALA A 47 -17.44 -38.15 -57.84
CA ALA A 47 -18.88 -38.31 -57.54
C ALA A 47 -19.33 -37.25 -56.52
N ASP A 48 -20.57 -36.79 -56.64
CA ASP A 48 -21.17 -35.76 -55.77
C ASP A 48 -21.82 -36.42 -54.52
N ALA A 49 -21.63 -35.82 -53.34
CA ALA A 49 -22.22 -36.28 -52.09
C ALA A 49 -22.42 -35.09 -51.12
N PRO A 50 -23.57 -35.00 -50.42
CA PRO A 50 -24.00 -33.73 -49.84
C PRO A 50 -23.14 -33.27 -48.66
N ARG A 51 -22.77 -31.99 -48.73
CA ARG A 51 -21.94 -31.23 -47.80
C ARG A 51 -22.48 -31.28 -46.36
N LYS A 52 -21.96 -32.19 -45.53
CA LYS A 52 -22.10 -32.11 -44.07
C LYS A 52 -21.41 -30.85 -43.57
N GLN A 53 -22.19 -29.81 -43.29
CA GLN A 53 -21.72 -28.66 -42.52
C GLN A 53 -21.43 -29.13 -41.09
N PRO A 54 -20.20 -29.01 -40.56
CA PRO A 54 -20.06 -28.95 -39.12
C PRO A 54 -20.74 -27.65 -38.68
N LYS A 55 -21.81 -27.78 -37.89
CA LYS A 55 -22.33 -26.65 -37.11
C LYS A 55 -21.29 -26.33 -36.04
N THR A 56 -20.24 -25.61 -36.43
CA THR A 56 -19.37 -24.91 -35.49
C THR A 56 -20.18 -23.74 -34.95
N VAL A 57 -21.12 -24.05 -34.04
CA VAL A 57 -21.81 -23.04 -33.26
C VAL A 57 -20.72 -22.39 -32.42
N LEU A 58 -20.28 -21.21 -32.84
CA LEU A 58 -19.46 -20.37 -31.99
C LEU A 58 -20.37 -19.96 -30.83
N SER A 59 -20.37 -20.76 -29.77
CA SER A 59 -20.98 -20.42 -28.49
C SER A 59 -20.12 -19.32 -27.87
N VAL A 60 -20.25 -18.10 -28.41
CA VAL A 60 -19.61 -16.92 -27.84
C VAL A 60 -20.23 -16.73 -26.47
N GLN A 61 -19.45 -17.09 -25.46
CA GLN A 61 -19.82 -17.15 -24.05
C GLN A 61 -20.04 -15.73 -23.52
N HIS A 62 -21.18 -15.12 -23.87
CA HIS A 62 -21.54 -13.76 -23.45
C HIS A 62 -21.81 -13.64 -21.94
N GLY A 63 -21.75 -14.74 -21.18
CA GLY A 63 -21.97 -14.78 -19.73
C GLY A 63 -20.95 -14.00 -18.88
N GLY A 64 -19.79 -13.61 -19.44
CA GLY A 64 -18.84 -12.73 -18.75
C GLY A 64 -19.19 -11.24 -18.82
N SER A 65 -19.77 -10.78 -19.93
CA SER A 65 -19.75 -9.36 -20.31
C SER A 65 -20.54 -8.44 -19.37
N SER A 66 -21.74 -8.85 -18.93
CA SER A 66 -22.55 -8.01 -18.02
C SER A 66 -21.94 -7.96 -16.62
N ALA A 67 -21.63 -9.13 -16.03
CA ALA A 67 -21.04 -9.18 -14.69
C ALA A 67 -19.66 -8.50 -14.61
N GLU A 68 -18.86 -8.48 -15.68
CA GLU A 68 -17.62 -7.71 -15.76
C GLU A 68 -17.89 -6.20 -15.85
N ARG A 69 -18.85 -5.79 -16.70
CA ARG A 69 -19.27 -4.37 -16.81
C ARG A 69 -19.79 -3.84 -15.48
N ASP A 70 -20.64 -4.60 -14.79
CA ASP A 70 -21.25 -4.22 -13.52
C ASP A 70 -20.20 -4.11 -12.39
N ARG A 71 -19.21 -5.01 -12.37
CA ARG A 71 -18.05 -4.93 -11.44
C ARG A 71 -17.17 -3.71 -11.71
N ASN A 72 -16.95 -3.38 -12.98
CA ASN A 72 -16.17 -2.18 -13.34
C ASN A 72 -16.92 -0.91 -12.97
N LEU A 73 -18.20 -0.78 -13.34
CA LEU A 73 -19.07 0.35 -12.95
C LEU A 73 -19.13 0.54 -11.43
N THR A 74 -19.24 -0.54 -10.67
CA THR A 74 -19.21 -0.49 -9.20
C THR A 74 -17.86 0.01 -8.69
N SER A 75 -16.76 -0.46 -9.28
CA SER A 75 -15.40 -0.07 -8.90
C SER A 75 -15.11 1.40 -9.22
N ASP A 76 -15.54 1.87 -10.40
CA ASP A 76 -15.40 3.26 -10.85
C ASP A 76 -16.24 4.21 -9.97
N THR A 77 -17.47 3.80 -9.63
CA THR A 77 -18.36 4.56 -8.73
C THR A 77 -17.76 4.66 -7.32
N LEU A 78 -17.24 3.56 -6.78
CA LEU A 78 -16.57 3.55 -5.47
C LEU A 78 -15.26 4.36 -5.48
N TRP A 79 -14.52 4.37 -6.59
CA TRP A 79 -13.31 5.18 -6.75
C TRP A 79 -13.65 6.68 -6.79
N LEU A 80 -14.66 7.08 -7.57
CA LEU A 80 -15.11 8.47 -7.66
C LEU A 80 -15.66 8.95 -6.31
N PHE A 81 -16.47 8.14 -5.64
CA PHE A 81 -16.94 8.43 -4.28
C PHE A 81 -15.78 8.59 -3.30
N GLY A 82 -14.80 7.69 -3.33
CA GLY A 82 -13.59 7.77 -2.51
C GLY A 82 -12.77 9.03 -2.77
N LEU A 83 -12.64 9.45 -4.03
CA LEU A 83 -11.99 10.70 -4.43
C LEU A 83 -12.70 11.92 -3.85
N VAL A 84 -14.02 12.03 -4.07
CA VAL A 84 -14.83 13.15 -3.55
C VAL A 84 -14.81 13.20 -2.02
N ALA A 85 -14.95 12.06 -1.35
CA ALA A 85 -14.88 11.97 0.11
C ALA A 85 -13.50 12.36 0.65
N THR A 86 -12.41 12.00 -0.05
CA THR A 86 -11.04 12.39 0.32
C THR A 86 -10.83 13.90 0.15
N CYS A 87 -11.25 14.48 -0.97
CA CYS A 87 -11.18 15.92 -1.21
C CYS A 87 -12.02 16.71 -0.20
N TYR A 88 -13.24 16.28 0.07
CA TYR A 88 -14.11 16.89 1.08
C TYR A 88 -13.48 16.85 2.47
N SER A 89 -12.93 15.69 2.88
CA SER A 89 -12.24 15.54 4.17
C SER A 89 -10.98 16.40 4.26
N ALA A 90 -10.22 16.55 3.17
CA ALA A 90 -9.06 17.42 3.11
C ALA A 90 -9.43 18.91 3.24
N ILE A 91 -10.49 19.37 2.56
CA ILE A 91 -11.00 20.75 2.69
C ILE A 91 -11.51 21.00 4.11
N ALA A 92 -12.21 20.03 4.71
CA ALA A 92 -12.69 20.09 6.08
C ALA A 92 -11.55 20.23 7.09
N LEU A 93 -10.47 19.44 6.95
CA LEU A 93 -9.27 19.52 7.79
C LEU A 93 -8.47 20.81 7.57
N LEU A 94 -8.36 21.29 6.32
CA LEU A 94 -7.62 22.50 5.97
C LEU A 94 -8.29 23.78 6.48
N THR A 95 -9.63 23.83 6.41
CA THR A 95 -10.43 25.00 6.77
C THR A 95 -10.97 24.95 8.21
N PHE A 96 -10.42 24.07 9.04
CA PHE A 96 -10.80 23.95 10.44
C PHE A 96 -10.41 25.21 11.23
N THR A 97 -11.35 25.79 11.99
CA THR A 97 -11.03 26.82 12.97
C THR A 97 -11.60 26.49 14.35
N MET A 98 -10.94 26.95 15.40
CA MET A 98 -11.36 26.69 16.78
C MET A 98 -12.66 27.40 17.19
N ARG A 99 -13.19 28.27 16.32
CA ARG A 99 -14.46 28.98 16.47
C ARG A 99 -15.64 28.27 15.81
N ASP A 100 -15.41 27.18 15.08
CA ASP A 100 -16.50 26.42 14.45
C ASP A 100 -17.29 25.60 15.50
N PRO A 101 -18.58 25.30 15.23
CA PRO A 101 -19.36 24.37 16.03
C PRO A 101 -18.63 23.02 16.15
N SER A 102 -18.46 22.57 17.38
CA SER A 102 -17.60 21.43 17.69
C SER A 102 -18.17 20.62 18.84
N TRP A 103 -18.07 19.30 18.73
CA TRP A 103 -18.56 18.37 19.75
C TRP A 103 -17.61 18.34 20.94
N SER A 104 -16.30 18.29 20.68
CA SER A 104 -15.26 18.19 21.72
C SER A 104 -15.22 19.37 22.70
N ARG A 105 -15.71 20.53 22.29
CA ARG A 105 -15.66 21.80 23.03
C ARG A 105 -17.04 22.36 23.40
N SER A 106 -18.11 21.64 23.04
CA SER A 106 -19.50 22.08 23.20
C SER A 106 -19.77 23.50 22.67
N VAL A 107 -19.05 23.94 21.62
CA VAL A 107 -19.19 25.30 21.06
C VAL A 107 -20.57 25.39 20.41
N PRO A 108 -21.50 26.19 20.96
CA PRO A 108 -22.88 26.21 20.49
C PRO A 108 -22.98 26.96 19.16
N HIS A 109 -23.92 26.53 18.31
CA HIS A 109 -24.12 27.04 16.95
C HIS A 109 -24.84 28.41 16.95
N LEU A 110 -24.16 29.47 17.42
CA LEU A 110 -24.67 30.85 17.41
C LEU A 110 -24.20 31.71 16.22
N GLY A 111 -23.42 31.14 15.30
CA GLY A 111 -22.83 31.90 14.20
C GLY A 111 -22.58 31.09 12.93
N MET A 112 -22.26 31.81 11.86
CA MET A 112 -21.95 31.23 10.55
C MET A 112 -20.71 30.34 10.63
N VAL A 113 -20.82 29.10 10.14
CA VAL A 113 -19.70 28.14 10.07
C VAL A 113 -18.64 28.68 9.11
N LYS A 114 -17.38 28.68 9.54
CA LYS A 114 -16.25 29.16 8.72
C LYS A 114 -15.60 28.04 7.90
N ASN A 115 -15.77 26.79 8.33
CA ASN A 115 -15.31 25.63 7.55
C ASN A 115 -16.01 25.59 6.17
N LEU A 116 -15.24 25.59 5.09
CA LEU A 116 -15.73 25.53 3.70
C LEU A 116 -16.47 24.23 3.38
N ALA A 117 -16.22 23.15 4.13
CA ALA A 117 -16.97 21.91 4.03
C ALA A 117 -18.34 21.96 4.78
N GLY A 118 -18.68 23.10 5.38
CA GLY A 118 -19.93 23.30 6.12
C GLY A 118 -19.95 22.61 7.48
N LEU A 119 -21.15 22.48 8.07
CA LEU A 119 -21.34 21.98 9.43
C LEU A 119 -20.83 20.55 9.62
N LEU A 120 -21.10 19.65 8.66
CA LEU A 120 -20.61 18.26 8.71
C LEU A 120 -19.07 18.22 8.67
N GLY A 121 -18.45 19.05 7.83
CA GLY A 121 -17.00 19.19 7.75
C GLY A 121 -16.36 19.72 9.03
N ALA A 122 -17.02 20.68 9.68
CA ALA A 122 -16.59 21.18 11.00
C ALA A 122 -16.55 20.07 12.06
N TYR A 123 -17.62 19.27 12.18
CA TYR A 123 -17.64 18.13 13.10
C TYR A 123 -16.65 17.02 12.71
N LEU A 124 -16.52 16.71 11.42
CA LEU A 124 -15.57 15.71 10.92
C LEU A 124 -14.13 16.08 11.28
N ALA A 125 -13.75 17.35 11.03
CA ALA A 125 -12.43 17.86 11.36
C ALA A 125 -12.22 17.96 12.88
N ASP A 126 -13.23 18.37 13.66
CA ASP A 126 -13.17 18.41 15.12
C ASP A 126 -12.87 17.02 15.71
N ILE A 127 -13.61 15.99 15.28
CA ILE A 127 -13.41 14.61 15.73
C ILE A 127 -12.05 14.06 15.28
N ALA A 128 -11.63 14.33 14.04
CA ALA A 128 -10.34 13.87 13.52
C ALA A 128 -9.15 14.51 14.26
N TYR A 129 -9.15 15.82 14.45
CA TYR A 129 -8.11 16.53 15.21
C TYR A 129 -8.16 16.23 16.72
N TYR A 130 -9.33 15.95 17.29
CA TYR A 130 -9.45 15.52 18.68
C TYR A 130 -8.86 14.13 18.92
N LEU A 131 -9.13 13.16 18.03
CA LEU A 131 -8.63 11.78 18.17
C LEU A 131 -7.14 11.65 17.82
N PHE A 132 -6.75 12.15 16.65
CA PHE A 132 -5.43 11.87 16.06
C PHE A 132 -4.52 13.11 15.98
N GLY A 133 -5.04 14.30 16.25
CA GLY A 133 -4.27 15.53 16.08
C GLY A 133 -3.81 15.73 14.63
N PHE A 134 -2.57 16.17 14.45
CA PHE A 134 -2.02 16.44 13.11
C PHE A 134 -1.92 15.18 12.24
N SER A 135 -1.75 14.01 12.86
CA SER A 135 -1.72 12.72 12.16
C SER A 135 -2.97 12.42 11.33
N ALA A 136 -4.11 13.08 11.56
CA ALA A 136 -5.30 12.95 10.70
C ALA A 136 -4.99 13.15 9.20
N TRP A 137 -3.98 13.96 8.87
CA TRP A 137 -3.51 14.16 7.49
C TRP A 137 -2.95 12.90 6.81
N TRP A 138 -2.41 11.94 7.56
CA TRP A 138 -1.97 10.66 6.99
C TRP A 138 -3.11 9.83 6.40
N CYS A 139 -4.34 9.96 6.90
CA CYS A 139 -5.51 9.34 6.29
C CYS A 139 -5.77 9.89 4.89
N ILE A 140 -5.62 11.20 4.69
CA ILE A 140 -5.77 11.86 3.38
C ILE A 140 -4.65 11.40 2.42
N ILE A 141 -3.40 11.35 2.90
CA ILE A 141 -2.26 10.88 2.11
C ILE A 141 -2.45 9.41 1.71
N ALA A 142 -2.82 8.53 2.65
CA ALA A 142 -3.03 7.10 2.39
C ALA A 142 -4.22 6.86 1.44
N ALA A 143 -5.31 7.63 1.58
CA ALA A 143 -6.43 7.60 0.64
C ALA A 143 -6.00 8.05 -0.76
N GLY A 144 -5.24 9.14 -0.89
CA GLY A 144 -4.67 9.60 -2.16
C GLY A 144 -3.76 8.55 -2.82
N VAL A 145 -2.87 7.90 -2.06
CA VAL A 145 -2.02 6.81 -2.55
C VAL A 145 -2.88 5.61 -3.00
N ALA A 146 -3.91 5.24 -2.25
CA ALA A 146 -4.80 4.14 -2.60
C ALA A 146 -5.65 4.42 -3.85
N LEU A 147 -6.14 5.66 -4.01
CA LEU A 147 -6.87 6.12 -5.19
C LEU A 147 -5.97 6.11 -6.44
N TYR A 148 -4.76 6.69 -6.33
CA TYR A 148 -3.76 6.67 -7.41
C TYR A 148 -3.36 5.24 -7.81
N ARG A 149 -3.14 4.36 -6.83
CA ARG A 149 -2.82 2.94 -7.04
C ARG A 149 -3.98 2.10 -7.56
N THR A 150 -5.22 2.53 -7.36
CA THR A 150 -6.40 1.90 -7.95
C THR A 150 -6.60 2.34 -9.40
N PHE A 151 -6.26 3.59 -9.73
CA PHE A 151 -6.36 4.12 -11.09
C PHE A 151 -5.23 3.62 -12.02
N ARG A 152 -3.98 3.54 -11.53
CA ARG A 152 -2.81 3.23 -12.37
C ARG A 152 -2.89 1.89 -13.14
N PRO A 153 -3.41 0.77 -12.58
CA PRO A 153 -3.54 -0.50 -13.31
C PRO A 153 -4.49 -0.46 -14.51
N LEU A 154 -5.40 0.51 -14.58
CA LEU A 154 -6.25 0.72 -15.78
C LEU A 154 -5.48 1.42 -16.92
N VAL A 155 -4.32 2.01 -16.63
CA VAL A 155 -3.49 2.79 -17.57
C VAL A 155 -2.20 2.06 -17.92
N ASP A 156 -1.51 1.45 -16.94
CA ASP A 156 -0.27 0.69 -17.12
C ASP A 156 -0.31 -0.61 -16.30
N ALA A 157 -0.37 -1.76 -16.99
CA ALA A 157 -0.43 -3.09 -16.35
C ALA A 157 0.92 -3.62 -15.82
N GLY A 158 2.00 -2.83 -15.91
CA GLY A 158 3.38 -3.30 -15.66
C GLY A 158 3.86 -3.31 -14.21
N MET A 159 3.07 -2.82 -13.24
CA MET A 159 3.45 -2.79 -11.82
C MET A 159 2.82 -3.94 -10.99
N PRO A 160 3.49 -4.39 -9.91
CA PRO A 160 2.94 -5.41 -9.03
C PRO A 160 1.60 -4.98 -8.41
N PRO A 161 0.64 -5.91 -8.22
CA PRO A 161 -0.70 -5.58 -7.74
C PRO A 161 -0.68 -5.03 -6.31
N TYR A 162 -1.29 -3.86 -6.13
CA TYR A 162 -1.31 -3.15 -4.85
C TYR A 162 -2.13 -3.90 -3.79
N LYS A 163 -1.47 -4.32 -2.71
CA LYS A 163 -2.10 -5.10 -1.63
C LYS A 163 -2.80 -4.17 -0.66
N LYS A 164 -4.09 -3.92 -0.90
CA LYS A 164 -4.94 -3.04 -0.05
C LYS A 164 -4.86 -3.41 1.45
N ILE A 165 -4.77 -4.70 1.78
CA ILE A 165 -4.67 -5.16 3.19
C ILE A 165 -3.36 -4.75 3.86
N ASN A 166 -2.21 -4.85 3.16
CA ASN A 166 -0.92 -4.38 3.67
C ASN A 166 -0.93 -2.86 3.86
N ALA A 167 -1.57 -2.10 2.95
CA ALA A 167 -1.71 -0.66 3.09
C ALA A 167 -2.60 -0.28 4.28
N GLY A 168 -3.68 -1.03 4.54
CA GLY A 168 -4.53 -0.85 5.73
C GLY A 168 -3.79 -1.12 7.04
N ILE A 169 -2.96 -2.17 7.08
CA ILE A 169 -2.07 -2.47 8.23
C ILE A 169 -1.05 -1.34 8.42
N GLY A 170 -0.43 -0.85 7.33
CA GLY A 170 0.49 0.29 7.36
C GLY A 170 -0.17 1.57 7.86
N LEU A 171 -1.40 1.87 7.42
CA LEU A 171 -2.17 3.02 7.91
C LEU A 171 -2.53 2.86 9.39
N GLY A 172 -2.97 1.68 9.83
CA GLY A 172 -3.26 1.42 11.24
C GLY A 172 -2.03 1.61 12.14
N LEU A 173 -0.86 1.14 11.70
CA LEU A 173 0.39 1.35 12.42
C LEU A 173 0.84 2.83 12.40
N MET A 174 0.64 3.54 11.29
CA MET A 174 0.89 4.98 11.19
C MET A 174 0.00 5.78 12.14
N MET A 175 -1.29 5.43 12.24
CA MET A 175 -2.28 6.02 13.14
C MET A 175 -2.00 5.79 14.62
N ILE A 176 -1.09 4.88 14.97
CA ILE A 176 -0.64 4.67 16.35
C ILE A 176 0.71 5.33 16.58
N ALA A 177 1.65 5.21 15.64
CA ALA A 177 3.01 5.72 15.82
C ALA A 177 3.13 7.24 15.63
N SER A 178 2.49 7.82 14.60
CA SER A 178 2.60 9.25 14.29
C SER A 178 2.03 10.17 15.38
N PRO A 179 0.83 9.92 15.96
CA PRO A 179 0.29 10.84 16.95
C PRO A 179 1.11 10.85 18.25
N VAL A 180 1.74 9.73 18.59
CA VAL A 180 2.64 9.62 19.75
C VAL A 180 3.95 10.38 19.51
N LEU A 181 4.50 10.28 18.29
CA LEU A 181 5.68 11.04 17.89
C LEU A 181 5.40 12.55 17.89
N GLU A 182 4.23 12.96 17.38
CA GLU A 182 3.75 14.35 17.41
C GLU A 182 3.49 14.85 18.84
N ALA A 183 2.98 14.00 19.73
CA ALA A 183 2.84 14.32 21.16
C ALA A 183 4.19 14.51 21.86
N PHE A 184 5.25 13.79 21.47
CA PHE A 184 6.60 14.01 21.98
C PHE A 184 7.30 15.25 21.38
N ALA A 185 7.06 15.55 20.10
CA ALA A 185 7.76 16.62 19.39
C ALA A 185 7.09 18.01 19.49
N PHE A 186 5.76 18.08 19.34
CA PHE A 186 5.05 19.33 19.05
C PHE A 186 3.98 19.75 20.06
N ASN A 187 3.72 18.93 21.09
CA ASN A 187 2.69 19.21 22.10
C ASN A 187 2.82 20.62 22.70
N ALA A 188 4.03 21.05 23.08
CA ALA A 188 4.30 22.38 23.66
C ALA A 188 3.99 23.59 22.73
N HIS A 189 3.88 23.38 21.41
CA HIS A 189 3.63 24.45 20.43
C HIS A 189 2.19 24.47 19.90
N LEU A 190 1.53 23.30 19.80
CA LEU A 190 0.22 23.15 19.15
C LEU A 190 -0.97 23.10 20.11
N ASP A 191 -0.74 23.11 21.42
CA ASP A 191 -1.76 23.05 22.48
C ASP A 191 -2.82 24.17 22.36
N LYS A 192 -2.42 25.34 21.83
CA LYS A 192 -3.32 26.50 21.60
C LYS A 192 -4.02 26.51 20.24
N SER A 193 -3.76 25.54 19.36
CA SER A 193 -4.25 25.52 17.97
C SER A 193 -5.14 24.33 17.65
N LEU A 194 -4.98 23.20 18.36
CA LEU A 194 -5.78 21.98 18.20
C LEU A 194 -6.64 21.70 19.45
N PRO A 195 -7.78 20.99 19.35
CA PRO A 195 -8.67 20.73 20.49
C PRO A 195 -8.04 19.96 21.66
N PHE A 196 -7.04 19.13 21.38
CA PHE A 196 -6.38 18.24 22.35
C PHE A 196 -4.83 18.25 22.17
N GLY A 197 -4.29 19.30 21.54
CA GLY A 197 -2.88 19.38 21.19
C GLY A 197 -2.45 18.47 20.02
N ALA A 198 -1.14 18.43 19.76
CA ALA A 198 -0.55 17.95 18.49
C ALA A 198 -0.88 16.49 18.12
N GLY A 199 -0.89 15.58 19.10
CA GLY A 199 -1.08 14.14 18.88
C GLY A 199 -2.50 13.63 19.16
N GLY A 200 -3.45 14.51 19.50
CA GLY A 200 -4.80 14.11 19.90
C GLY A 200 -4.84 13.18 21.12
N LEU A 201 -6.04 12.65 21.39
CA LEU A 201 -6.32 11.74 22.50
C LEU A 201 -5.52 10.43 22.40
N VAL A 202 -5.40 9.86 21.20
CA VAL A 202 -4.67 8.60 20.96
C VAL A 202 -3.19 8.79 21.24
N GLY A 203 -2.59 9.85 20.66
CA GLY A 203 -1.18 10.17 20.83
C GLY A 203 -0.82 10.45 22.28
N SER A 204 -1.62 11.24 23.00
CA SER A 204 -1.35 11.56 24.41
C SER A 204 -1.41 10.32 25.32
N LEU A 205 -2.40 9.45 25.14
CA LEU A 205 -2.60 8.28 25.99
C LEU A 205 -1.47 7.26 25.80
N THR A 206 -1.12 6.97 24.54
CA THR A 206 -0.03 6.05 24.23
C THR A 206 1.35 6.67 24.50
N ALA A 207 1.52 7.99 24.39
CA ALA A 207 2.74 8.71 24.79
C ALA A 207 3.03 8.59 26.28
N ALA A 208 2.01 8.66 27.15
CA ALA A 208 2.19 8.46 28.59
C ALA A 208 2.77 7.07 28.90
N GLY A 209 2.20 6.01 28.31
CA GLY A 209 2.69 4.64 28.46
C GLY A 209 4.10 4.44 27.87
N MET A 210 4.35 4.97 26.66
CA MET A 210 5.66 4.89 26.01
C MET A 210 6.75 5.62 26.82
N ASN A 211 6.44 6.79 27.36
CA ASN A 211 7.38 7.55 28.20
C ASN A 211 7.65 6.84 29.54
N HIS A 212 6.68 6.12 30.10
CA HIS A 212 6.89 5.33 31.31
C HIS A 212 7.80 4.11 31.08
N MET A 213 7.71 3.46 29.92
CA MET A 213 8.47 2.23 29.62
C MET A 213 9.84 2.47 28.98
N LEU A 214 9.93 3.36 27.99
CA LEU A 214 11.15 3.60 27.20
C LEU A 214 11.76 5.00 27.40
N GLY A 215 11.06 5.89 28.10
CA GLY A 215 11.39 7.32 28.15
C GLY A 215 11.22 8.03 26.80
N ARG A 216 11.22 9.36 26.83
CA ARG A 216 11.02 10.21 25.63
C ARG A 216 12.02 9.91 24.50
N VAL A 217 13.32 9.78 24.82
CA VAL A 217 14.38 9.57 23.82
C VAL A 217 14.28 8.17 23.20
N GLY A 218 14.23 7.11 24.01
CA GLY A 218 14.13 5.73 23.53
C GLY A 218 12.84 5.48 22.75
N GLY A 219 11.71 6.00 23.25
CA GLY A 219 10.43 5.96 22.56
C GLY A 219 10.47 6.65 21.18
N THR A 220 11.12 7.81 21.08
CA THR A 220 11.24 8.55 19.80
C THR A 220 11.93 7.72 18.72
N PHE A 221 13.03 7.04 19.02
CA PHE A 221 13.71 6.16 18.04
C PHE A 221 12.82 4.99 17.58
N VAL A 222 12.12 4.33 18.51
CA VAL A 222 11.19 3.24 18.17
C VAL A 222 10.03 3.74 17.30
N LEU A 223 9.46 4.91 17.63
CA LEU A 223 8.38 5.53 16.87
C LEU A 223 8.80 5.93 15.45
N ILE A 224 10.01 6.48 15.26
CA ILE A 224 10.56 6.78 13.93
C ILE A 224 10.67 5.51 13.09
N VAL A 225 11.18 4.41 13.65
CA VAL A 225 11.25 3.11 12.95
C VAL A 225 9.86 2.59 12.59
N LEU A 226 8.88 2.70 13.50
CA LEU A 226 7.49 2.32 13.23
C LEU A 226 6.83 3.17 12.15
N VAL A 227 7.07 4.48 12.12
CA VAL A 227 6.58 5.40 11.08
C VAL A 227 7.19 5.03 9.71
N LEU A 228 8.50 4.79 9.63
CA LEU A 228 9.17 4.37 8.39
C LEU A 228 8.69 3.00 7.88
N LEU A 229 8.45 2.05 8.80
CA LEU A 229 7.87 0.75 8.47
C LEU A 229 6.42 0.89 7.96
N SER A 230 5.62 1.72 8.62
CA SER A 230 4.24 2.04 8.23
C SER A 230 4.17 2.66 6.84
N LEU A 231 5.04 3.64 6.57
CA LEU A 231 5.17 4.28 5.26
C LEU A 231 5.55 3.26 4.18
N SER A 232 6.46 2.33 4.48
CA SER A 232 6.85 1.24 3.57
C SER A 232 5.65 0.33 3.21
N PHE A 233 4.76 0.05 4.17
CA PHE A 233 3.56 -0.77 3.97
C PHE A 233 2.45 -0.05 3.19
N ILE A 234 2.32 1.27 3.34
CA ILE A 234 1.40 2.12 2.56
C ILE A 234 1.93 2.27 1.12
N VAL A 235 3.21 2.60 0.96
CA VAL A 235 3.81 2.93 -0.34
C VAL A 235 4.10 1.69 -1.18
N GLN A 236 4.50 0.56 -0.60
CA GLN A 236 4.76 -0.71 -1.31
C GLN A 236 5.73 -0.59 -2.50
N ILE A 237 6.73 0.30 -2.38
CA ILE A 237 7.85 0.45 -3.33
C ILE A 237 9.12 0.05 -2.58
N SER A 238 10.11 -0.50 -3.29
CA SER A 238 11.46 -0.67 -2.74
C SER A 238 12.08 0.68 -2.40
N TRP A 239 12.77 0.78 -1.27
CA TRP A 239 13.55 1.96 -0.91
C TRP A 239 14.64 2.26 -1.96
N LEU A 240 15.13 1.23 -2.67
CA LEU A 240 16.11 1.39 -3.73
C LEU A 240 15.52 2.14 -4.94
N ASP A 241 14.37 1.70 -5.45
CA ASP A 241 13.66 2.39 -6.56
C ASP A 241 13.25 3.82 -6.18
N PHE A 242 12.95 4.07 -4.89
CA PHE A 242 12.62 5.40 -4.38
C PHE A 242 13.86 6.31 -4.42
N MET A 243 15.00 5.83 -3.92
CA MET A 243 16.28 6.55 -3.97
C MET A 243 16.75 6.80 -5.39
N GLU A 244 16.59 5.84 -6.32
CA GLU A 244 16.90 6.01 -7.73
C GLU A 244 16.06 7.13 -8.37
N LYS A 245 14.73 7.11 -8.16
CA LYS A 245 13.83 8.14 -8.68
C LYS A 245 14.08 9.52 -8.09
N LEU A 246 14.37 9.61 -6.79
CA LEU A 246 14.79 10.85 -6.15
C LEU A 246 16.12 11.35 -6.73
N GLY A 247 17.09 10.46 -6.94
CA GLY A 247 18.38 10.81 -7.56
C GLY A 247 18.23 11.41 -8.96
N VAL A 248 17.46 10.75 -9.84
CA VAL A 248 17.17 11.25 -11.19
C VAL A 248 16.41 12.58 -11.17
N GLN A 249 15.47 12.76 -10.23
CA GLN A 249 14.71 14.01 -10.12
C GLN A 249 15.56 15.16 -9.54
N LEU A 250 16.46 14.88 -8.60
CA LEU A 250 17.46 15.84 -8.11
C LEU A 250 18.44 16.21 -9.22
N GLU A 251 18.98 15.25 -9.98
CA GLU A 251 19.88 15.52 -11.11
C GLU A 251 19.19 16.43 -12.15
N ARG A 252 17.93 16.13 -12.49
CA ARG A 252 17.13 16.97 -13.40
C ARG A 252 16.90 18.37 -12.83
N PHE A 253 16.65 18.51 -11.53
CA PHE A 253 16.49 19.80 -10.88
C PHE A 253 17.79 20.62 -10.89
N PHE A 254 18.92 20.00 -10.54
CA PHE A 254 20.23 20.65 -10.61
C PHE A 254 20.55 21.14 -12.03
N ARG A 255 20.39 20.29 -13.06
CA ARG A 255 20.55 20.65 -14.49
C ARG A 255 19.55 21.70 -15.02
N ALA A 256 18.52 22.03 -14.26
CA ALA A 256 17.50 23.02 -14.64
C ALA A 256 17.67 24.37 -13.91
N VAL A 257 18.48 24.40 -12.84
CA VAL A 257 18.74 25.58 -12.00
C VAL A 257 20.18 26.11 -12.20
N PHE A 258 21.12 25.22 -12.55
CA PHE A 258 22.54 25.50 -12.78
C PHE A 258 22.97 25.00 -14.17
#